data_AF-A0AAE1VZ44-F1
#
_entry.id   AF-A0AAE1VZ44-F1
#
_cell.length_a   1.000
_cell.length_b   1.000
_cell.length_c   1.000
_cell.angle_alpha   90.00
_cell.angle_beta   90.00
_cell.angle_gamma   90.00
#
_symmetry.space_group_name_H-M   'P 1'
#
loop_
_entity.id
_entity.type
_entity.pdbx_description
1 polymer ?
#
loop_
_entity_poly.entity_id
_entity_poly.type
_entity_poly.pdbx_seq_one_letter_code
_entity_poly.pdbx_strand_id
1 'polypeptide(L)'
;MLPREHTLPLDYYNMKNLIKDLGLPMEKIDVCKNGCMLYWKDDIDLDYCKFCREAKYKPTRERNPKRKKTLYAILRYLSLTPCLQRLYALETTVEQMTWHANHQTEEGSMCHPSYVEA
;
A
#
# COMPACT_ATOMS: atom_id res chain seq x y z
N MET A 1 11.68 -27.64 5.94
CA MET A 1 12.77 -26.87 6.59
C MET A 1 13.41 -25.99 5.53
N LEU A 2 13.79 -24.76 5.88
CA LEU A 2 14.50 -23.87 4.95
C LEU A 2 15.92 -24.42 4.68
N PRO A 3 16.49 -24.20 3.48
CA PRO A 3 17.86 -24.58 3.16
C PRO A 3 18.89 -23.95 4.11
N ARG A 4 20.03 -24.59 4.33
CA ARG A 4 21.08 -24.10 5.26
C ARG A 4 21.64 -22.72 4.87
N GLU A 5 21.71 -22.45 3.57
CA GLU A 5 22.24 -21.21 2.99
C GLU A 5 21.11 -20.24 2.59
N HIS A 6 20.08 -20.08 3.43
CA HIS A 6 19.04 -19.11 3.13
C HIS A 6 19.48 -17.69 3.48
N THR A 7 19.08 -16.71 2.66
CA THR A 7 19.33 -15.28 2.89
C THR A 7 18.16 -14.57 3.54
N LEU A 8 17.13 -15.30 4.00
CA LEU A 8 15.97 -14.64 4.60
C LEU A 8 16.35 -14.09 5.99
N PRO A 9 15.74 -12.96 6.39
CA PRO A 9 15.94 -12.39 7.71
C PRO A 9 15.57 -13.37 8.82
N LEU A 10 16.40 -13.39 9.87
CA LEU A 10 16.25 -14.30 11.01
C LEU A 10 14.99 -14.03 11.85
N ASP A 11 14.46 -12.81 11.80
CA ASP A 11 13.28 -12.41 12.56
C ASP A 11 12.43 -11.35 11.83
N TYR A 12 11.27 -11.08 12.42
CA TYR A 12 10.32 -10.09 11.91
C TYR A 12 10.91 -8.67 11.88
N TYR A 13 11.78 -8.33 12.81
CA TYR A 13 12.35 -6.99 12.91
C TYR A 13 13.33 -6.72 11.76
N ASN A 14 14.25 -7.64 11.51
CA ASN A 14 15.18 -7.61 10.39
C ASN A 14 14.44 -7.65 9.06
N MET A 15 13.36 -8.45 8.95
CA MET A 15 12.51 -8.44 7.77
C MET A 15 11.82 -7.10 7.55
N LYS A 16 11.30 -6.49 8.63
CA LYS A 16 10.66 -5.16 8.56
C LYS A 16 11.66 -4.07 8.15
N ASN A 17 12.89 -4.13 8.64
CA ASN A 17 13.94 -3.19 8.26
C ASN A 17 14.36 -3.40 6.81
N LEU A 18 14.56 -4.64 6.36
CA LEU A 18 14.88 -4.94 4.96
C LEU A 18 13.81 -4.37 4.00
N ILE A 19 12.53 -4.57 4.30
CA ILE A 19 11.42 -4.00 3.51
C ILE A 19 11.49 -2.46 3.47
N LYS A 20 11.85 -1.83 4.61
CA LYS A 20 12.03 -0.38 4.69
C LYS A 20 13.24 0.08 3.86
N ASP A 21 14.35 -0.65 3.88
CA ASP A 21 15.59 -0.32 3.16
C ASP A 21 15.44 -0.50 1.65
N LEU A 22 14.65 -1.48 1.21
CA LEU A 22 14.19 -1.62 -0.18
C LEU A 22 13.22 -0.51 -0.60
N GLY A 23 12.92 0.42 0.33
CA GLY A 23 12.05 1.55 0.17
C GLY A 23 10.61 1.15 -0.15
N LEU A 24 10.16 0.01 0.37
CA LEU A 24 8.79 -0.48 0.29
C LEU A 24 8.05 -0.19 1.62
N PRO A 25 7.90 1.08 2.05
CA PRO A 25 7.27 1.36 3.32
C PRO A 25 5.81 0.88 3.29
N MET A 26 5.48 0.03 4.26
CA MET A 26 4.12 -0.43 4.46
C MET A 26 3.40 0.54 5.40
N GLU A 27 2.41 1.23 4.86
CA GLU A 27 1.47 2.05 5.60
C GLU A 27 0.31 1.18 6.10
N LYS A 28 -0.22 1.52 7.27
CA LYS A 28 -1.38 0.84 7.86
C LYS A 28 -2.55 1.80 7.84
N ILE A 29 -3.65 1.36 7.24
CA ILE A 29 -4.88 2.12 7.11
C ILE A 29 -5.96 1.35 7.84
N ASP A 30 -6.62 2.01 8.78
CA ASP A 30 -7.73 1.39 9.49
C ASP A 30 -8.93 1.28 8.54
N VAL A 31 -9.65 0.16 8.58
CA VAL A 31 -10.77 -0.09 7.65
C VAL A 31 -12.01 -0.50 8.42
N CYS A 32 -13.17 -0.08 7.90
CA CYS A 32 -14.44 -0.62 8.36
C CYS A 32 -14.44 -2.16 8.28
N LYS A 33 -15.04 -2.83 9.27
CA LYS A 33 -15.12 -4.30 9.31
C LYS A 33 -15.75 -4.92 8.05
N ASN A 34 -16.67 -4.18 7.41
CA ASN A 34 -17.38 -4.59 6.20
C ASN A 34 -16.72 -4.05 4.91
N GLY A 35 -15.56 -3.40 5.01
CA GLY A 35 -14.85 -2.83 3.84
C GLY A 35 -15.48 -1.57 3.25
N CYS A 36 -16.49 -0.97 3.88
CA CYS A 36 -17.24 0.15 3.30
C CYS A 36 -16.44 1.45 3.15
N MET A 37 -15.43 1.66 4.00
CA MET A 37 -14.57 2.84 3.95
C MET A 37 -13.22 2.62 4.64
N LEU A 38 -12.26 3.45 4.26
CA LEU A 38 -10.99 3.63 4.94
C LEU A 38 -11.11 4.80 5.93
N TYR A 39 -10.58 4.63 7.14
CA TYR A 39 -10.42 5.74 8.10
C TYR A 39 -9.12 6.48 7.78
N TRP A 40 -9.18 7.36 6.78
CA TRP A 40 -8.01 8.02 6.20
C TRP A 40 -8.30 9.51 5.96
N LYS A 41 -7.25 10.37 6.04
CA LYS A 41 -7.36 11.84 5.99
C LYS A 41 -8.40 12.35 6.99
N ASP A 42 -9.48 12.96 6.50
CA ASP A 42 -10.52 13.62 7.29
C ASP A 42 -11.31 12.64 8.17
N ASP A 43 -11.19 11.34 7.91
CA ASP A 43 -11.96 10.28 8.56
C ASP A 43 -11.17 9.50 9.62
N ILE A 44 -9.94 9.92 9.94
CA ILE A 44 -9.06 9.22 10.89
C ILE A 44 -9.68 9.11 12.29
N ASP A 45 -10.34 10.18 12.76
CA ASP A 45 -10.88 10.29 14.11
C ASP A 45 -12.29 9.70 14.28
N LEU A 46 -12.87 9.13 13.21
CA LEU A 46 -14.18 8.51 13.30
C LEU A 46 -14.10 7.15 14.00
N ASP A 47 -14.93 6.99 15.04
CA ASP A 47 -15.10 5.72 15.75
C ASP A 47 -16.14 4.80 15.05
N TYR A 48 -16.92 5.33 14.10
CA TYR A 48 -17.99 4.63 13.39
C TYR A 48 -17.95 4.89 11.89
N CYS A 49 -18.30 3.87 11.10
CA CYS A 49 -18.36 3.97 9.65
C CYS A 49 -19.53 4.87 9.20
N LYS A 50 -19.27 5.80 8.28
CA LYS A 50 -20.29 6.69 7.70
C LYS A 50 -21.41 5.94 6.96
N PHE A 51 -21.11 4.78 6.39
CA PHE A 51 -22.01 4.04 5.50
C PHE A 51 -22.82 2.98 6.23
N CYS A 52 -22.17 2.09 6.99
CA CYS A 52 -22.84 1.00 7.69
C CYS A 52 -22.99 1.21 9.20
N ARG A 53 -22.50 2.32 9.75
CA ARG A 53 -22.58 2.69 11.18
C ARG A 53 -21.90 1.70 12.13
N GLU A 54 -21.12 0.78 11.60
CA GLU A 54 -20.38 -0.20 12.38
C GLU A 54 -19.17 0.42 13.07
N ALA A 55 -18.85 -0.09 14.26
CA ALA A 55 -17.74 0.40 15.05
C ALA A 55 -16.39 0.07 14.39
N LYS A 56 -15.44 1.00 14.54
CA LYS A 56 -14.04 0.84 14.13
C LYS A 56 -13.27 -0.16 14.99
N TYR A 57 -13.58 -0.20 16.29
CA TYR A 57 -12.86 -0.98 17.29
C TYR A 57 -13.68 -2.16 17.82
N LYS A 58 -13.00 -3.27 18.08
CA LYS A 58 -13.58 -4.44 18.76
C LYS A 58 -13.96 -4.09 20.21
N PRO A 59 -15.06 -4.65 20.73
CA PRO A 59 -15.44 -4.44 22.12
C PRO A 59 -14.35 -4.99 23.05
N THR A 60 -13.92 -4.18 24.01
CA THR A 60 -12.91 -4.57 25.00
C THR A 60 -13.63 -4.86 26.32
N ARG A 61 -13.40 -6.04 26.91
CA ARG A 61 -14.05 -6.47 28.16
C ARG A 61 -13.54 -5.72 29.40
N GLU A 62 -12.34 -5.17 29.34
CA GLU A 62 -11.71 -4.42 30.43
C GLU A 62 -11.79 -2.92 30.16
N ARG A 63 -12.37 -2.16 31.10
CA ARG A 63 -12.31 -0.68 31.13
C ARG A 63 -10.95 -0.20 31.61
N ASN A 64 -9.87 -0.68 31.01
CA ASN A 64 -8.54 -0.10 31.24
C ASN A 64 -8.33 1.05 30.24
N PRO A 65 -8.43 2.32 30.65
CA PRO A 65 -8.33 3.46 29.72
C PRO A 65 -6.96 3.57 29.06
N LYS A 66 -5.93 2.92 29.62
CA LYS A 66 -4.57 2.88 29.08
C LYS A 66 -4.35 1.81 28.00
N ARG A 67 -5.30 0.90 27.80
CA ARG A 67 -5.16 -0.21 26.83
C ARG A 67 -5.47 0.29 25.43
N LYS A 68 -4.57 0.03 24.47
CA LYS A 68 -4.81 0.36 23.05
C LYS A 68 -6.06 -0.38 22.57
N LYS A 69 -7.02 0.36 21.99
CA LYS A 69 -8.21 -0.21 21.36
C LYS A 69 -7.79 -1.12 20.19
N THR A 70 -8.39 -2.29 20.07
CA THR A 70 -8.13 -3.24 18.98
C THR A 70 -9.05 -2.95 17.81
N LEU A 71 -8.50 -2.79 16.60
CA LEU A 71 -9.28 -2.55 15.38
C LEU A 71 -9.96 -3.82 14.87
N TYR A 72 -11.06 -3.65 14.12
CA TYR A 72 -11.67 -4.76 13.39
C TYR A 72 -10.84 -5.20 12.19
N ALA A 73 -10.41 -4.25 11.35
CA ALA A 73 -9.66 -4.52 10.13
C ALA A 73 -8.60 -3.44 9.88
N ILE A 74 -7.49 -3.86 9.27
CA ILE A 74 -6.37 -2.98 8.88
C ILE A 74 -5.98 -3.36 7.45
N LEU A 75 -6.02 -2.40 6.53
CA LEU A 75 -5.44 -2.51 5.21
C LEU A 75 -3.97 -2.11 5.31
N ARG A 76 -3.11 -2.89 4.65
CA ARG A 76 -1.69 -2.58 4.55
C ARG A 76 -1.41 -2.10 3.14
N TYR A 77 -1.07 -0.83 3.01
CA TYR A 77 -0.83 -0.16 1.75
C TYR A 77 0.67 0.01 1.54
N LEU A 78 1.13 -0.29 0.33
CA LEU A 78 2.50 -0.02 -0.09
C LEU A 78 2.49 1.31 -0.85
N SER A 79 3.20 2.31 -0.35
CA SER A 79 3.17 3.65 -0.94
C SER A 79 3.63 3.60 -2.40
N LEU A 80 2.75 4.01 -3.32
CA LEU A 80 3.04 3.95 -4.76
C LEU A 80 4.12 4.96 -5.16
N THR A 81 4.09 6.17 -4.60
CA THR A 81 5.03 7.25 -4.95
C THR A 81 6.51 6.84 -4.88
N PRO A 82 7.04 6.31 -3.75
CA PRO A 82 8.44 5.90 -3.70
C PRO A 82 8.75 4.72 -4.62
N CYS A 83 7.77 3.84 -4.89
CA CYS A 83 7.95 2.76 -5.85
C CYS A 83 8.09 3.31 -7.28
N LEU A 84 7.22 4.24 -7.67
CA LEU A 84 7.27 4.90 -8.97
C LEU A 84 8.56 5.71 -9.12
N GLN A 85 8.94 6.51 -8.13
CA GLN A 85 10.20 7.26 -8.17
C GLN A 85 11.41 6.36 -8.45
N ARG A 86 11.49 5.18 -7.82
CA ARG A 86 12.54 4.20 -8.13
C ARG A 86 12.47 3.65 -9.56
N LEU A 87 11.27 3.31 -10.03
CA LEU A 87 11.07 2.79 -11.38
C LEU A 87 11.47 3.82 -12.45
N TYR A 88 11.26 5.11 -12.18
CA TYR A 88 11.69 6.19 -13.07
C TYR A 88 13.18 6.54 -12.93
N ALA A 89 13.80 6.26 -11.78
CA ALA A 89 15.22 6.51 -11.54
C ALA A 89 16.15 5.41 -12.08
N LEU A 90 15.63 4.22 -12.34
CA LEU A 90 16.41 3.07 -12.79
C LEU A 90 16.50 3.03 -14.31
N GLU A 91 17.73 3.04 -14.85
CA GLU A 91 17.99 3.03 -16.30
C GLU A 91 17.33 1.86 -17.03
N THR A 92 17.23 0.69 -16.38
CA THR A 92 16.63 -0.50 -17.00
C THR A 92 15.11 -0.42 -17.16
N THR A 93 14.43 0.43 -16.38
CA THR A 93 12.98 0.58 -16.42
C THR A 93 12.53 1.93 -16.95
N VAL A 94 13.41 2.94 -17.01
CA VAL A 94 13.05 4.31 -17.42
C VAL A 94 12.51 4.39 -18.85
N GLU A 95 13.05 3.61 -19.79
CA GLU A 95 12.56 3.59 -21.18
C GLU A 95 11.10 3.10 -21.24
N GLN A 96 10.79 2.03 -20.50
CA GLN A 96 9.42 1.48 -20.44
C GLN A 96 8.47 2.44 -19.72
N MET A 97 8.92 3.06 -18.63
CA MET A 97 8.12 4.01 -17.85
C MET A 97 7.81 5.29 -18.65
N THR A 98 8.74 5.77 -19.47
CA THR A 98 8.61 7.00 -20.27
C THR A 98 8.11 6.76 -21.70
N TRP A 99 7.94 5.50 -22.10
CA TRP A 99 7.51 5.12 -23.45
C TRP A 99 6.21 5.83 -23.87
N HIS A 100 5.22 5.91 -22.97
CA HIS A 100 3.95 6.56 -23.24
C HIS A 100 4.06 8.03 -23.68
N ALA A 101 5.10 8.74 -23.23
CA ALA A 101 5.32 10.15 -23.55
C ALA A 101 6.27 10.35 -24.73
N ASN A 102 7.24 9.45 -24.89
CA ASN A 102 8.29 9.56 -25.91
C ASN A 102 7.97 8.82 -27.21
N HIS A 103 6.97 7.92 -27.20
CA HIS A 103 6.60 7.15 -28.37
C HIS A 103 5.93 8.05 -29.42
N GLN A 104 6.51 8.08 -30.61
CA GLN A 104 5.93 8.71 -31.79
C GLN A 104 5.18 7.64 -32.59
N THR A 105 3.90 7.89 -32.87
CA THR A 105 3.11 7.03 -33.76
C THR A 105 3.24 7.54 -35.19
N GLU A 106 3.64 6.68 -36.12
CA GLU A 106 3.63 7.00 -37.55
C GLU A 106 2.20 7.04 -38.07
N GLU A 107 1.87 8.07 -38.86
CA GLU A 107 0.54 8.25 -39.42
C GLU A 107 0.20 7.07 -40.36
N GLY A 108 -0.86 6.33 -40.03
CA GLY A 108 -1.28 5.13 -40.76
C GLY A 108 -0.78 3.78 -40.21
N SER A 109 0.03 3.78 -39.14
CA SER A 109 0.47 2.55 -38.47
C SER A 109 -0.44 2.20 -37.28
N MET A 110 -0.74 0.90 -37.12
CA MET A 110 -1.43 0.41 -35.91
C MET A 110 -0.43 0.37 -34.75
N CYS A 111 -0.47 1.38 -33.89
CA CYS A 111 0.33 1.43 -32.67
C CYS A 111 -0.48 0.99 -31.46
N HIS A 112 0.19 0.42 -30.46
CA HIS A 112 -0.45 0.10 -29.18
C HIS A 112 -0.88 1.42 -28.52
N PRO A 113 -2.13 1.56 -28.06
CA PRO A 113 -2.59 2.80 -27.44
C PRO A 113 -1.69 3.16 -26.26
N SER A 114 -1.13 4.37 -26.31
CA SER A 114 -0.27 4.97 -25.28
C SER A 114 -1.05 5.60 -24.12
N TYR A 115 -2.37 5.70 -24.25
CA TYR A 115 -3.29 6.27 -23.26
C TYR A 115 -4.39 5.30 -22.87
N VAL A 116 -4.71 5.27 -21.57
CA VAL A 116 -6.01 4.83 -21.05
C VAL A 116 -6.74 6.09 -20.61
N GLU A 117 -7.44 6.74 -21.53
CA GLU A 117 -8.55 7.64 -21.20
C GLU A 117 -9.65 7.46 -22.26
N ALA A 118 -10.83 7.05 -21.81
CA ALA A 118 -12.12 7.14 -22.49
C ALA A 118 -13.17 7.45 -21.42
#